data_AF-G3YBZ1-F1
#
_entry.id   AF-G3YBZ1-F1
#
_cell.length_a   1.000
_cell.length_b   1.000
_cell.length_c   1.000
_cell.angle_alpha   90.00
_cell.angle_beta   90.00
_cell.angle_gamma   90.00
#
_symmetry.space_group_name_H-M   'P 1'
#
loop_
_entity.id
_entity.type
_entity.pdbx_description
1 polymer ?
#
loop_
_entity_poly.entity_id
_entity_poly.type
_entity_poly.pdbx_seq_one_letter_code
_entity_poly.pdbx_strand_id
1 'polypeptide(L)'
;MIGGNVNEVDLLLMKPITEDNNDYDISSELESTSITLSLPSTESNPRHQTTTTHSVTLHIPPHETTILNTCLDYLPWTSLSWSIHRGLRDILLAFAKPRMNHYRARLAHTLRTTVSTHADRLIARGWDAQFVRNGSMADLAAGAVLAGSGNSGDAVRIVTDIAAVWCEGRGNGDGLAVISLDETMFWRVPHQPVEEVNREGGDSGELSSMAVVALVKFFVLEWSVDLDYQMYHDLPLELYLG
;
A
#
# COMPACT_ATOMS: atom_id res chain seq x y z
N MET A 1 -12.50 -27.65 23.50
CA MET A 1 -11.62 -26.64 22.87
C MET A 1 -11.49 -25.49 23.85
N ILE A 2 -10.30 -25.29 24.40
CA ILE A 2 -9.97 -24.11 25.20
C ILE A 2 -9.73 -22.99 24.19
N GLY A 3 -10.68 -22.08 24.05
CA GLY A 3 -10.53 -20.90 23.20
C GLY A 3 -9.68 -19.88 23.94
N GLY A 4 -8.40 -19.77 23.56
CA GLY A 4 -7.53 -18.68 23.99
C GLY A 4 -7.94 -17.38 23.29
N ASN A 5 -7.72 -16.25 23.96
CA ASN A 5 -7.96 -14.93 23.38
C ASN A 5 -6.94 -14.70 22.26
N VAL A 6 -7.41 -14.57 21.02
CA VAL A 6 -6.54 -14.41 19.84
C VAL A 6 -5.70 -13.12 19.92
N ASN A 7 -6.12 -12.15 20.74
CA ASN A 7 -5.36 -10.93 21.01
C ASN A 7 -4.11 -11.15 21.90
N GLU A 8 -3.99 -12.31 22.55
CA GLU A 8 -2.87 -12.66 23.42
C GLU A 8 -1.82 -13.52 22.69
N VAL A 9 -1.90 -13.64 21.36
CA VAL A 9 -1.02 -14.51 20.57
C VAL A 9 -0.39 -13.71 19.43
N ASP A 10 0.94 -13.74 19.36
CA ASP A 10 1.68 -13.27 18.18
C ASP A 10 1.30 -14.16 16.98
N LEU A 11 0.61 -13.59 15.98
CA LEU A 11 0.11 -14.33 14.81
C LEU A 11 1.23 -14.86 13.91
N LEU A 12 2.44 -14.29 13.95
CA LEU A 12 3.56 -14.70 13.11
C LEU A 12 4.38 -15.82 13.75
N LEU A 13 4.46 -15.83 15.09
CA LEU A 13 5.22 -16.84 15.85
C LEU A 13 4.33 -17.85 16.62
N MET A 14 3.01 -17.65 16.66
CA MET A 14 2.05 -18.37 17.50
C MET A 14 2.51 -18.51 18.95
N LYS A 15 3.03 -17.44 19.55
CA LYS A 15 3.48 -17.42 20.95
C LYS A 15 2.54 -16.59 21.83
N PRO A 16 2.17 -17.08 23.03
CA PRO A 16 1.38 -16.32 23.97
C PRO A 16 2.17 -15.13 24.51
N ILE A 17 1.60 -13.94 24.39
CA ILE A 17 2.08 -12.70 25.01
C ILE A 17 1.74 -12.83 26.49
N THR A 18 2.70 -13.32 27.28
CA THR A 18 2.58 -13.38 28.73
C THR A 18 3.37 -12.23 29.33
N GLU A 19 2.72 -11.41 30.16
CA GLU A 19 3.35 -10.33 30.94
C GLU A 19 4.45 -10.87 31.89
N ASP A 20 4.52 -12.20 32.09
CA ASP A 20 5.41 -12.88 33.03
C ASP A 20 6.60 -13.63 32.40
N ASN A 21 6.86 -13.51 31.09
CA ASN A 21 8.07 -14.09 30.49
C ASN A 21 9.34 -13.26 30.78
N ASN A 22 9.70 -13.24 32.08
CA ASN A 22 11.06 -13.01 32.58
C ASN A 22 11.93 -14.27 32.41
N ASP A 23 11.80 -14.97 31.28
CA ASP A 23 12.85 -15.89 30.83
C ASP A 23 13.96 -15.02 30.23
N TYR A 24 14.97 -14.77 31.06
CA TYR A 24 16.22 -14.10 30.75
C TYR A 24 16.85 -14.71 29.49
N ASP A 25 16.60 -14.07 28.33
CA ASP A 25 17.55 -13.82 27.22
C ASP A 25 16.85 -13.50 25.86
N ILE A 26 15.51 -13.40 25.80
CA ILE A 26 14.80 -13.12 24.51
C ILE A 26 14.08 -11.76 24.48
N SER A 27 13.84 -11.10 25.62
CA SER A 27 12.80 -10.06 25.71
C SER A 27 13.24 -8.61 25.50
N SER A 28 14.52 -8.23 25.58
CA SER A 28 14.92 -6.80 25.46
C SER A 28 15.38 -6.37 24.05
N GLU A 29 15.96 -7.27 23.25
CA GLU A 29 16.42 -6.95 21.89
C GLU A 29 15.28 -6.99 20.85
N LEU A 30 14.28 -7.85 21.05
CA LEU A 30 13.09 -7.96 20.19
C LEU A 30 12.16 -6.74 20.35
N GLU A 31 11.99 -6.21 21.57
CA GLU A 31 11.21 -4.99 21.81
C GLU A 31 11.85 -3.74 21.19
N SER A 32 13.18 -3.70 21.13
CA SER A 32 13.92 -2.54 20.61
C SER A 32 13.89 -2.41 19.08
N THR A 33 13.53 -3.48 18.35
CA THR A 33 13.60 -3.55 16.88
C THR A 33 12.32 -4.03 16.20
N SER A 34 11.27 -4.36 16.97
CA SER A 34 9.98 -4.79 16.44
C SER A 34 9.09 -3.61 16.02
N ILE A 35 8.29 -3.83 14.98
CA ILE A 35 7.29 -2.87 14.52
C ILE A 35 5.93 -3.31 15.05
N THR A 36 5.24 -2.40 15.74
CA THR A 36 3.88 -2.64 16.26
C THR A 36 2.84 -2.06 15.31
N LEU A 37 1.92 -2.89 14.84
CA LEU A 37 0.79 -2.51 13.99
C LEU A 37 -0.53 -2.58 14.76
N SER A 38 -1.48 -1.74 14.37
CA SER A 38 -2.88 -1.80 14.81
C SER A 38 -3.74 -2.22 13.61
N LEU A 39 -4.40 -3.37 13.71
CA LEU A 39 -5.23 -3.95 12.67
C LEU A 39 -6.72 -3.82 13.02
N PRO A 40 -7.61 -3.60 12.04
CA PRO A 40 -9.05 -3.55 12.28
C PRO A 40 -9.60 -4.95 12.63
N SER A 41 -10.38 -5.07 13.72
CA SER A 41 -11.08 -6.31 14.06
C SER A 41 -12.52 -6.33 13.52
N THR A 42 -12.97 -7.49 13.03
CA THR A 42 -14.36 -7.74 12.66
C THR A 42 -15.24 -8.20 13.80
N GLU A 43 -14.68 -8.47 14.98
CA GLU A 43 -15.48 -8.89 16.13
C GLU A 43 -16.33 -7.73 16.66
N SER A 44 -17.54 -7.61 16.12
CA SER A 44 -18.67 -7.02 16.83
C SER A 44 -19.18 -8.03 17.86
N ASN A 45 -18.38 -8.30 18.90
CA ASN A 45 -18.81 -9.17 19.99
C ASN A 45 -19.93 -8.45 20.79
N PRO A 46 -21.19 -8.93 20.77
CA PRO A 46 -22.33 -8.22 21.34
C PRO A 46 -22.27 -8.08 22.87
N ARG A 47 -21.29 -8.67 23.54
CA ARG A 47 -21.06 -8.52 24.99
C ARG A 47 -20.24 -7.29 25.39
N HIS A 48 -19.59 -6.61 24.45
CA HIS A 48 -18.84 -5.38 24.70
C HIS A 48 -19.36 -4.25 23.82
N GLN A 49 -20.61 -3.83 24.06
CA GLN A 49 -21.15 -2.57 23.53
C GLN A 49 -20.50 -1.38 24.26
N THR A 50 -19.24 -1.11 23.94
CA THR A 50 -18.64 0.19 24.19
C THR A 50 -18.06 0.69 22.88
N THR A 51 -18.33 1.95 22.57
CA THR A 51 -18.20 2.67 21.29
C THR A 51 -16.77 2.85 20.75
N THR A 52 -15.92 1.85 20.87
CA THR A 52 -14.53 1.86 20.40
C THR A 52 -14.31 0.69 19.47
N THR A 53 -14.00 0.97 18.21
CA THR A 53 -13.50 0.00 17.22
C THR A 53 -12.42 -0.86 17.86
N HIS A 54 -12.69 -2.15 18.06
CA HIS A 54 -11.71 -3.11 18.55
C HIS A 54 -10.58 -3.23 17.52
N SER A 55 -9.35 -2.95 17.93
CA SER A 55 -8.16 -3.13 17.09
C SER A 55 -7.29 -4.22 17.69
N VAL A 56 -6.69 -5.04 16.82
CA VAL A 56 -5.74 -6.09 17.21
C VAL A 56 -4.33 -5.49 17.09
N THR A 57 -3.52 -5.65 18.13
CA THR A 57 -2.12 -5.23 18.10
C THR A 57 -1.27 -6.40 17.58
N LEU A 58 -0.49 -6.16 16.52
CA LEU A 58 0.41 -7.14 15.93
C LEU A 58 1.85 -6.65 16.09
N HIS A 59 2.71 -7.48 16.68
CA HIS A 59 4.14 -7.23 16.77
C HIS A 59 4.86 -7.95 15.64
N ILE A 60 5.74 -7.23 14.93
CA ILE A 60 6.44 -7.74 13.76
C ILE A 60 7.94 -7.71 14.05
N PRO A 61 8.61 -8.88 14.11
CA PRO A 61 10.06 -8.93 14.28
C PRO A 61 10.83 -8.46 13.03
N PRO A 62 12.15 -8.24 13.12
CA PRO A 62 12.97 -7.75 12.00
C PRO A 62 12.98 -8.68 10.77
N HIS A 63 12.93 -9.99 10.97
CA HIS A 63 12.89 -10.95 9.87
C HIS A 63 11.60 -10.82 9.06
N GLU A 64 10.45 -10.75 9.73
CA GLU A 64 9.13 -10.59 9.11
C GLU A 64 8.99 -9.21 8.47
N THR A 65 9.60 -8.18 9.05
CA THR A 65 9.74 -6.85 8.43
C THR A 65 10.42 -6.95 7.05
N THR A 66 11.47 -7.76 6.92
CA THR A 66 12.17 -7.98 5.65
C THR A 66 11.28 -8.71 4.64
N ILE A 67 10.50 -9.69 5.10
CA ILE A 67 9.52 -10.40 4.26
C ILE A 67 8.43 -9.43 3.78
N LEU A 68 7.88 -8.60 4.66
CA LEU A 68 6.82 -7.65 4.31
C LEU A 68 7.32 -6.60 3.30
N ASN A 69 8.52 -6.06 3.48
CA ASN A 69 9.16 -5.19 2.49
C ASN A 69 9.30 -5.88 1.13
N THR A 70 9.71 -7.16 1.14
CA THR A 70 9.84 -7.97 -0.07
C THR A 70 8.47 -8.19 -0.74
N CYS A 71 7.42 -8.50 0.02
CA CYS A 71 6.06 -8.63 -0.49
C CYS A 71 5.56 -7.33 -1.14
N LEU A 72 5.84 -6.18 -0.54
CA LEU A 72 5.47 -4.88 -1.08
C LEU A 72 6.18 -4.55 -2.40
N ASP A 73 7.43 -5.00 -2.55
CA ASP A 73 8.21 -4.83 -3.78
C ASP A 73 7.67 -5.69 -4.95
N TYR A 74 7.05 -6.83 -4.64
CA TYR A 74 6.44 -7.76 -5.59
C TYR A 74 4.94 -7.54 -5.82
N LEU A 75 4.34 -6.48 -5.27
CA LEU A 75 2.96 -6.14 -5.60
C LEU A 75 2.82 -6.01 -7.12
N PRO A 76 1.76 -6.56 -7.75
CA PRO A 76 1.63 -6.53 -9.19
C PRO A 76 1.31 -5.10 -9.65
N TRP A 77 1.82 -4.73 -10.83
CA TRP A 77 1.37 -3.53 -11.51
C TRP A 77 0.05 -3.82 -12.23
N THR A 78 -1.06 -3.30 -11.71
CA THR A 78 -2.38 -3.54 -12.30
C THR A 78 -3.17 -2.23 -12.40
N SER A 79 -3.94 -2.09 -13.47
CA SER A 79 -4.92 -1.01 -13.64
C SER A 79 -6.28 -1.34 -13.03
N LEU A 80 -6.37 -2.48 -12.33
CA LEU A 80 -7.56 -2.99 -11.66
C LEU A 80 -7.22 -3.37 -10.22
N SER A 81 -8.14 -3.09 -9.32
CA SER A 81 -8.18 -3.65 -7.98
C SER A 81 -8.19 -5.19 -8.04
N TRP A 82 -7.51 -5.84 -7.10
CA TRP A 82 -7.40 -7.30 -7.05
C TRP A 82 -7.85 -7.84 -5.70
N SER A 83 -8.47 -9.02 -5.72
CA SER A 83 -8.94 -9.66 -4.52
C SER A 83 -7.77 -10.34 -3.80
N ILE A 84 -7.44 -9.83 -2.61
CA ILE A 84 -6.39 -10.37 -1.74
C ILE A 84 -7.04 -10.87 -0.44
N HIS A 85 -6.45 -11.90 0.18
CA HIS A 85 -6.87 -12.36 1.48
C HIS A 85 -6.85 -11.19 2.48
N ARG A 86 -8.00 -10.91 3.09
CA ARG A 86 -8.22 -9.74 3.95
C ARG A 86 -7.14 -9.56 5.01
N GLY A 87 -6.78 -10.64 5.71
CA GLY A 87 -5.74 -10.57 6.74
C GLY A 87 -4.37 -10.14 6.22
N LEU A 88 -3.97 -10.61 5.02
CA LEU A 88 -2.69 -10.21 4.43
C LEU A 88 -2.75 -8.76 3.93
N ARG A 89 -3.88 -8.35 3.34
CA ARG A 89 -4.14 -6.98 2.93
C ARG A 89 -4.01 -6.02 4.12
N ASP A 90 -4.71 -6.29 5.21
CA ASP A 90 -4.73 -5.43 6.40
C ASP A 90 -3.33 -5.28 7.01
N ILE A 91 -2.55 -6.36 7.07
CA ILE A 91 -1.14 -6.32 7.53
C ILE A 91 -0.29 -5.44 6.60
N LEU A 92 -0.33 -5.67 5.28
CA LEU A 92 0.46 -4.89 4.32
C LEU A 92 0.07 -3.41 4.34
N LEU A 93 -1.23 -3.11 4.44
CA LEU A 93 -1.73 -1.73 4.55
C LEU A 93 -1.24 -1.08 5.83
N ALA A 94 -1.47 -1.69 7.00
CA ALA A 94 -1.04 -1.13 8.27
C ALA A 94 0.48 -0.92 8.32
N PHE A 95 1.25 -1.85 7.75
CA PHE A 95 2.70 -1.79 7.71
C PHE A 95 3.25 -0.65 6.83
N ALA A 96 2.75 -0.51 5.59
CA ALA A 96 3.31 0.45 4.64
C ALA A 96 2.65 1.83 4.66
N LYS A 97 1.45 1.97 5.26
CA LYS A 97 0.70 3.24 5.27
C LYS A 97 1.47 4.42 5.88
N PRO A 98 2.22 4.29 6.99
CA PRO A 98 3.02 5.41 7.51
C PRO A 98 4.02 5.94 6.48
N ARG A 99 4.72 5.05 5.80
CA ARG A 99 5.68 5.41 4.74
C ARG A 99 4.98 5.97 3.50
N MET A 100 3.85 5.39 3.08
CA MET A 100 3.02 5.96 2.00
C MET A 100 2.58 7.39 2.32
N ASN A 101 2.09 7.64 3.55
CA ASN A 101 1.65 8.96 3.99
C ASN A 101 2.76 10.01 3.86
N HIS A 102 4.02 9.63 4.12
CA HIS A 102 5.17 10.51 3.96
C HIS A 102 5.36 10.99 2.51
N TYR A 103 5.14 10.12 1.52
CA TYR A 103 5.33 10.46 0.10
C TYR A 103 4.06 10.90 -0.63
N ARG A 104 2.89 10.76 0.00
CA ARG A 104 1.57 10.96 -0.61
C ARG A 104 1.43 12.33 -1.31
N ALA A 105 1.88 13.40 -0.66
CA ALA A 105 1.83 14.75 -1.23
C ALA A 105 2.75 14.89 -2.47
N ARG A 106 3.97 14.32 -2.40
CA ARG A 106 4.93 14.34 -3.52
C ARG A 106 4.42 13.50 -4.69
N LEU A 107 3.81 12.35 -4.43
CA LEU A 107 3.20 11.52 -5.46
C LEU A 107 2.03 12.26 -6.14
N ALA A 108 1.11 12.82 -5.35
CA ALA A 108 -0.02 13.59 -5.89
C ALA A 108 0.45 14.77 -6.77
N HIS A 109 1.49 15.49 -6.33
CA HIS A 109 2.11 16.55 -7.13
C HIS A 109 2.73 16.01 -8.42
N THR A 110 3.47 14.91 -8.34
CA THR A 110 4.09 14.24 -9.50
C THR A 110 3.04 13.88 -10.55
N LEU A 111 1.92 13.28 -10.15
CA LEU A 111 0.83 12.91 -11.05
C LEU A 111 0.18 14.15 -11.69
N ARG A 112 -0.07 15.21 -10.93
CA ARG A 112 -0.62 16.47 -11.47
C ARG A 112 0.30 17.07 -12.54
N THR A 113 1.57 17.21 -12.22
CA THR A 113 2.56 17.77 -13.14
C THR A 113 2.69 16.91 -14.40
N THR A 114 2.59 15.58 -14.27
CA THR A 114 2.61 14.66 -15.41
C THR A 114 1.45 14.91 -16.36
N VAL A 115 0.23 15.05 -15.85
CA VAL A 115 -0.94 15.31 -16.70
C VAL A 115 -0.76 16.62 -17.48
N SER A 116 -0.28 17.67 -16.83
CA SER A 116 -0.05 18.97 -17.49
C SER A 116 1.09 18.93 -18.52
N THR A 117 2.15 18.17 -18.26
CA THR A 117 3.35 18.14 -19.13
C THR A 117 3.27 17.12 -20.25
N HIS A 118 2.54 16.02 -20.04
CA HIS A 118 2.45 14.88 -20.96
C HIS A 118 1.01 14.59 -21.40
N ALA A 119 0.16 15.62 -21.44
CA ALA A 119 -1.25 15.52 -21.85
C ALA A 119 -1.43 14.77 -23.17
N ASP A 120 -0.59 15.04 -24.18
CA ASP A 120 -0.70 14.41 -25.50
C ASP A 120 -0.45 12.89 -25.46
N ARG A 121 0.40 12.41 -24.54
CA ARG A 121 0.64 10.97 -24.37
C ARG A 121 -0.57 10.27 -23.74
N LEU A 122 -1.24 10.93 -22.80
CA LEU A 122 -2.48 10.43 -22.19
C LEU A 122 -3.62 10.40 -23.21
N ILE A 123 -3.74 11.43 -24.05
CA ILE A 123 -4.73 11.46 -25.13
C ILE A 123 -4.45 10.36 -26.16
N ALA A 124 -3.18 10.15 -26.53
CA ALA A 124 -2.78 9.07 -27.43
C ALA A 124 -3.09 7.66 -26.88
N ARG A 125 -3.13 7.50 -25.54
CA ARG A 125 -3.57 6.28 -24.85
C ARG A 125 -5.09 6.09 -24.82
N GLY A 126 -5.85 7.03 -25.38
CA GLY A 126 -7.31 6.95 -25.52
C GLY A 126 -8.09 7.67 -24.43
N TRP A 127 -7.46 8.47 -23.58
CA TRP A 127 -8.20 9.34 -22.65
C TRP A 127 -8.86 10.50 -23.40
N ASP A 128 -10.03 10.92 -22.91
CA ASP A 128 -10.74 12.08 -23.44
C ASP A 128 -9.89 13.36 -23.32
N ALA A 129 -9.79 14.11 -24.41
CA ALA A 129 -8.91 15.27 -24.48
C ALA A 129 -9.37 16.42 -23.56
N GLN A 130 -10.69 16.61 -23.37
CA GLN A 130 -11.19 17.63 -22.47
C GLN A 130 -10.94 17.24 -21.01
N PHE A 131 -11.15 15.97 -20.66
CA PHE A 131 -10.88 15.43 -19.34
C PHE A 131 -9.42 15.60 -18.91
N VAL A 132 -8.48 15.39 -19.82
CA VAL A 132 -7.04 15.60 -19.58
C VAL A 132 -6.71 17.09 -19.50
N ARG A 133 -7.11 17.88 -20.52
CA ARG A 133 -6.67 19.29 -20.67
C ARG A 133 -7.33 20.24 -19.67
N ASN A 134 -8.54 19.95 -19.21
CA ASN A 134 -9.26 20.78 -18.26
C ASN A 134 -8.80 20.55 -16.81
N GLY A 135 -7.82 19.67 -16.58
CA GLY A 135 -7.26 19.38 -15.26
C GLY A 135 -8.07 18.38 -14.42
N SER A 136 -9.26 17.96 -14.87
CA SER A 136 -10.12 17.02 -14.14
C SER A 136 -9.43 15.68 -13.86
N MET A 137 -8.69 15.14 -14.83
CA MET A 137 -7.90 13.92 -14.63
C MET A 137 -6.83 14.10 -13.55
N ALA A 138 -6.13 15.24 -13.55
CA ALA A 138 -5.08 15.57 -12.60
C ALA A 138 -5.63 15.71 -11.16
N ASP A 139 -6.79 16.35 -11.03
CA ASP A 139 -7.45 16.54 -9.74
C ASP A 139 -8.01 15.24 -9.17
N LEU A 140 -8.60 14.38 -10.01
CA LEU A 140 -9.04 13.05 -9.59
C LEU A 140 -7.86 12.18 -9.14
N ALA A 141 -6.76 12.17 -9.89
CA ALA A 141 -5.57 11.41 -9.53
C ALA A 141 -4.98 11.86 -8.19
N ALA A 142 -4.78 13.17 -8.03
CA ALA A 142 -4.24 13.73 -6.79
C ALA A 142 -5.18 13.55 -5.61
N GLY A 143 -6.48 13.79 -5.82
CA GLY A 143 -7.51 13.60 -4.80
C GLY A 143 -7.56 12.15 -4.32
N ALA A 144 -7.51 11.19 -5.24
CA ALA A 144 -7.49 9.77 -4.90
C ALA A 144 -6.25 9.40 -4.08
N VAL A 145 -5.06 9.82 -4.52
CA VAL A 145 -3.82 9.56 -3.77
C VAL A 145 -3.88 10.18 -2.38
N LEU A 146 -4.38 11.42 -2.25
CA LEU A 146 -4.47 12.14 -0.98
C LEU A 146 -5.52 11.55 -0.02
N ALA A 147 -6.63 11.02 -0.55
CA ALA A 147 -7.71 10.45 0.25
C ALA A 147 -7.24 9.25 1.10
N GLY A 148 -6.31 8.45 0.57
CA GLY A 148 -5.71 7.34 1.33
C GLY A 148 -6.66 6.18 1.64
N SER A 149 -7.80 6.11 0.94
CA SER A 149 -8.71 4.98 0.84
C SER A 149 -9.73 5.26 -0.26
N GLY A 150 -10.33 4.21 -0.82
CA GLY A 150 -11.36 4.32 -1.84
C GLY A 150 -11.70 2.97 -2.45
N ASN A 151 -12.64 2.97 -3.40
CA ASN A 151 -13.14 1.76 -4.07
C ASN A 151 -13.47 1.99 -5.56
N SER A 152 -12.90 3.03 -6.18
CA SER A 152 -13.13 3.34 -7.59
C SER A 152 -12.05 2.73 -8.48
N GLY A 153 -12.45 1.79 -9.35
CA GLY A 153 -11.56 1.26 -10.39
C GLY A 153 -11.11 2.32 -11.39
N ASP A 154 -11.93 3.33 -11.67
CA ASP A 154 -11.55 4.43 -12.56
C ASP A 154 -10.41 5.27 -11.97
N ALA A 155 -10.46 5.55 -10.67
CA ALA A 155 -9.36 6.24 -9.98
C ALA A 155 -8.06 5.43 -10.03
N VAL A 156 -8.15 4.10 -9.85
CA VAL A 156 -7.01 3.18 -9.99
C VAL A 156 -6.42 3.25 -11.40
N ARG A 157 -7.27 3.17 -12.43
CA ARG A 157 -6.84 3.25 -13.83
C ARG A 157 -6.21 4.59 -14.16
N ILE A 158 -6.78 5.70 -13.68
CA ILE A 158 -6.24 7.06 -13.89
C ILE A 158 -4.84 7.17 -13.28
N VAL A 159 -4.67 6.82 -12.00
CA VAL A 159 -3.40 6.96 -11.28
C VAL A 159 -2.31 6.09 -11.92
N THR A 160 -2.63 4.84 -12.23
CA THR A 160 -1.68 3.90 -12.82
C THR A 160 -1.24 4.33 -14.20
N ASP A 161 -2.15 4.79 -15.07
CA ASP A 161 -1.77 5.19 -16.43
C ASP A 161 -0.98 6.52 -16.46
N ILE A 162 -1.30 7.48 -15.58
CA ILE A 162 -0.48 8.69 -15.42
C ILE A 162 0.93 8.31 -14.96
N ALA A 163 1.06 7.43 -13.98
CA ALA A 163 2.36 7.00 -13.48
C ALA A 163 3.17 6.24 -14.55
N ALA A 164 2.51 5.43 -15.39
CA ALA A 164 3.15 4.78 -16.53
C ALA A 164 3.70 5.82 -17.53
N VAL A 165 2.90 6.84 -17.89
CA VAL A 165 3.33 7.95 -18.75
C VAL A 165 4.54 8.69 -18.15
N TRP A 166 4.51 8.96 -16.85
CA TRP A 166 5.60 9.62 -16.15
C TRP A 166 6.89 8.79 -16.20
N CYS A 167 6.80 7.47 -15.97
CA CYS A 167 7.94 6.55 -16.03
C CYS A 167 8.56 6.50 -17.44
N GLU A 168 7.72 6.39 -18.47
CA GLU A 168 8.15 6.39 -19.88
C GLU A 168 8.77 7.72 -20.32
N GLY A 169 8.36 8.84 -19.70
CA GLY A 169 8.94 10.16 -19.94
C GLY A 169 10.42 10.24 -19.57
N ARG A 170 10.83 9.55 -18.49
CA ARG A 170 12.20 9.56 -17.96
C ARG A 170 13.16 8.58 -18.64
N GLY A 171 12.65 7.50 -19.23
CA GLY A 171 13.45 6.45 -19.87
C GLY A 171 14.21 6.87 -21.14
N ASN A 172 14.01 8.10 -21.64
CA ASN A 172 14.67 8.61 -22.84
C ASN A 172 15.87 9.53 -22.57
N GLY A 173 16.13 9.91 -21.31
CA GLY A 173 17.13 10.94 -20.96
C GLY A 173 18.40 10.41 -20.28
N ASP A 174 18.26 9.44 -19.39
CA ASP A 174 19.37 8.66 -18.82
C ASP A 174 19.30 7.27 -19.45
N GLY A 175 20.41 6.73 -19.95
CA GLY A 175 20.52 5.40 -20.58
C GLY A 175 20.22 4.22 -19.64
N LEU A 176 19.30 4.39 -18.69
CA LEU A 176 18.91 3.46 -17.66
C LEU A 176 17.54 2.85 -18.00
N ALA A 177 17.62 1.61 -18.48
CA ALA A 177 16.68 0.50 -18.36
C ALA A 177 15.16 0.79 -18.51
N VAL A 178 14.52 0.01 -19.37
CA VAL A 178 13.09 -0.34 -19.28
C VAL A 178 12.73 -0.49 -17.81
N ILE A 179 11.95 0.45 -17.26
CA ILE A 179 11.52 0.40 -15.87
C ILE A 179 10.67 -0.86 -15.74
N SER A 180 11.18 -1.88 -15.06
CA SER A 180 10.37 -3.03 -14.72
C SER A 180 9.28 -2.55 -13.78
N LEU A 181 8.05 -2.53 -14.27
CA LEU A 181 6.87 -2.30 -13.44
C LEU A 181 6.61 -3.50 -12.52
N ASP A 182 7.29 -4.64 -12.73
CA ASP A 182 7.02 -5.89 -12.02
C ASP A 182 7.75 -5.98 -10.68
N GLU A 183 8.97 -5.45 -10.57
CA GLU A 183 9.76 -5.53 -9.33
C GLU A 183 10.33 -4.16 -8.92
N THR A 184 10.18 -3.82 -7.64
CA THR A 184 10.82 -2.65 -7.03
C THR A 184 11.81 -3.09 -5.94
N MET A 185 12.66 -2.17 -5.48
CA MET A 185 13.44 -2.36 -4.24
C MET A 185 13.22 -1.20 -3.25
N PHE A 186 12.15 -0.43 -3.46
CA PHE A 186 11.88 0.78 -2.69
C PHE A 186 11.67 0.45 -1.22
N TRP A 187 10.92 -0.61 -0.91
CA TRP A 187 10.53 -0.93 0.46
C TRP A 187 11.68 -1.47 1.29
N ARG A 188 12.66 -2.13 0.67
CA ARG A 188 13.87 -2.67 1.32
C ARG A 188 14.86 -1.59 1.76
N VAL A 189 14.82 -0.40 1.16
CA VAL A 189 15.71 0.70 1.55
C VAL A 189 15.21 1.30 2.88
N PRO A 190 16.10 1.45 3.89
CA PRO A 190 15.75 2.09 5.16
C PRO A 190 15.14 3.47 4.94
N HIS A 191 14.07 3.78 5.66
CA HIS A 191 13.45 5.10 5.60
C HIS A 191 14.39 6.13 6.22
N GLN A 192 14.99 6.99 5.40
CA GLN A 192 15.75 8.13 5.90
C GLN A 192 14.77 9.19 6.48
N PRO A 193 15.01 9.67 7.71
CA PRO A 193 14.17 10.71 8.31
C PRO A 193 14.28 12.03 7.55
N VAL A 194 13.22 12.83 7.64
CA VAL A 194 12.97 14.09 6.90
C VAL A 194 14.09 15.12 7.01
N GLU A 195 14.90 15.06 8.08
CA GLU A 195 16.00 16.01 8.29
C GLU A 195 17.21 15.77 7.39
N GLU A 196 17.46 14.55 6.94
CA GLU A 196 18.63 14.22 6.11
C GLU A 196 18.40 14.51 4.63
N VAL A 197 17.19 14.24 4.13
CA VAL A 197 16.78 14.52 2.74
C VAL A 197 16.80 16.02 2.42
N ASN A 198 16.68 16.88 3.43
CA ASN A 198 16.73 18.34 3.27
C ASN A 198 18.12 18.95 3.56
N ARG A 199 19.09 18.18 4.08
CA ARG A 199 20.41 18.69 4.50
C ARG A 199 21.54 18.31 3.55
N GLU A 200 21.47 17.20 2.83
CA GLU A 200 22.47 16.88 1.82
C GLU A 200 22.09 17.52 0.48
N GLY A 201 22.75 18.64 0.19
CA GLY A 201 22.53 19.49 -0.97
C GLY A 201 22.50 18.71 -2.29
N GLY A 202 21.33 18.70 -2.92
CA GLY A 202 21.09 18.15 -4.23
C GLY A 202 19.65 18.44 -4.64
N ASP A 203 19.46 19.51 -5.38
CA ASP A 203 18.22 19.96 -6.00
C ASP A 203 17.46 18.80 -6.68
N SER A 204 16.42 18.27 -6.02
CA SER A 204 15.14 17.88 -6.65
C SER A 204 14.23 17.20 -5.61
N GLY A 205 13.13 17.86 -5.25
CA GLY A 205 12.00 17.26 -4.53
C GLY A 205 11.27 16.16 -5.32
N GLU A 206 11.90 15.59 -6.34
CA GLU A 206 11.33 14.63 -7.29
C GLU A 206 11.46 13.19 -6.78
N LEU A 207 10.43 12.38 -7.03
CA LEU A 207 10.46 10.96 -6.72
C LEU A 207 11.31 10.21 -7.75
N SER A 208 12.07 9.22 -7.32
CA SER A 208 12.71 8.29 -8.25
C SER A 208 11.65 7.42 -8.93
N SER A 209 11.95 6.87 -10.12
CA SER A 209 10.96 6.07 -10.82
C SER A 209 10.55 4.80 -10.07
N MET A 210 11.51 4.19 -9.38
CA MET A 210 11.25 3.06 -8.51
C MET A 210 10.30 3.42 -7.35
N ALA A 211 10.47 4.62 -6.76
CA ALA A 211 9.57 5.10 -5.72
C ALA A 211 8.16 5.35 -6.26
N VAL A 212 8.01 5.97 -7.44
CA VAL A 212 6.69 6.19 -8.05
C VAL A 212 5.99 4.85 -8.31
N VAL A 213 6.68 3.88 -8.90
CA VAL A 213 6.11 2.55 -9.17
C VAL A 213 5.67 1.86 -7.88
N ALA A 214 6.55 1.83 -6.87
CA ALA A 214 6.26 1.18 -5.59
C ALA A 214 5.07 1.82 -4.85
N LEU A 215 5.01 3.16 -4.81
CA LEU A 215 3.93 3.89 -4.15
C LEU A 215 2.60 3.73 -4.89
N VAL A 216 2.62 3.67 -6.23
CA VAL A 216 1.41 3.44 -7.04
C VAL A 216 0.90 2.00 -6.85
N LYS A 217 1.78 0.99 -6.83
CA LYS A 217 1.39 -0.39 -6.48
C LYS A 217 0.72 -0.47 -5.11
N PHE A 218 1.27 0.22 -4.12
CA PHE A 218 0.65 0.30 -2.80
C PHE A 218 -0.70 1.04 -2.83
N PHE A 219 -0.82 2.11 -3.60
CA PHE A 219 -2.10 2.78 -3.82
C PHE A 219 -3.15 1.83 -4.42
N VAL A 220 -2.78 0.99 -5.39
CA VAL A 220 -3.68 -0.05 -5.94
C VAL A 220 -4.11 -1.03 -4.86
N LEU A 221 -3.21 -1.47 -3.98
CA LEU A 221 -3.54 -2.33 -2.84
C LEU A 221 -4.51 -1.64 -1.85
N GLU A 222 -4.30 -0.35 -1.58
CA GLU A 222 -5.15 0.46 -0.69
C GLU A 222 -6.56 0.62 -1.26
N TRP A 223 -6.69 0.70 -2.59
CA TRP A 223 -7.96 0.83 -3.32
C TRP A 223 -8.53 -0.51 -3.81
N SER A 224 -7.88 -1.61 -3.46
CA SER A 224 -8.38 -2.95 -3.74
C SER A 224 -9.53 -3.32 -2.80
N VAL A 225 -10.36 -4.27 -3.19
CA VAL A 225 -11.48 -4.76 -2.37
C VAL A 225 -11.11 -6.09 -1.73
N ASP A 226 -11.72 -6.38 -0.59
CA ASP A 226 -11.53 -7.67 0.06
C ASP A 226 -12.03 -8.79 -0.85
N LEU A 227 -11.32 -9.92 -0.83
CA LEU A 227 -11.79 -11.14 -1.45
C LEU A 227 -13.00 -11.67 -0.67
N ASP A 228 -14.20 -11.46 -1.21
CA ASP A 228 -15.41 -12.09 -0.69
C ASP A 228 -15.47 -13.56 -1.11
N TYR A 229 -14.90 -14.44 -0.27
CA TYR A 229 -14.92 -15.88 -0.50
C TYR A 229 -16.33 -16.44 -0.66
N GLN A 230 -17.36 -15.84 -0.06
CA GLN A 230 -18.75 -16.32 -0.21
C GLN A 230 -19.24 -16.08 -1.63
N MET A 231 -19.00 -14.90 -2.20
CA MET A 231 -19.36 -14.60 -3.59
C MET A 231 -18.75 -15.60 -4.60
N TYR A 232 -17.52 -16.08 -4.40
CA TYR A 232 -16.90 -17.07 -5.30
C TYR A 232 -17.43 -18.49 -5.14
N HIS A 233 -18.10 -18.80 -4.02
CA HIS A 233 -18.81 -20.06 -3.83
C HIS A 233 -20.26 -19.96 -4.28
N ASP A 234 -20.93 -18.86 -3.95
CA ASP A 234 -22.33 -18.61 -4.24
C ASP A 234 -22.57 -18.35 -5.73
N LEU A 235 -21.67 -17.64 -6.43
CA LEU A 235 -21.84 -17.36 -7.86
C LEU A 235 -21.83 -18.63 -8.72
N PRO A 236 -20.89 -19.59 -8.56
CA PRO A 236 -21.03 -20.89 -9.20
C PRO A 236 -22.27 -21.65 -8.74
N LEU A 237 -22.64 -21.61 -7.46
CA LEU A 237 -23.81 -22.32 -6.96
C LEU A 237 -25.13 -21.77 -7.53
N GLU A 238 -25.33 -20.45 -7.61
CA GLU A 238 -26.46 -19.81 -8.29
C GLU A 238 -26.43 -20.10 -9.81
N LEU A 239 -25.26 -20.06 -10.45
CA LEU A 239 -25.13 -20.38 -11.88
C LEU A 239 -25.38 -21.86 -12.21
N TYR A 240 -25.05 -22.78 -11.30
CA TYR A 240 -25.22 -24.23 -11.51
C TYR A 240 -26.50 -24.81 -10.91
N LEU A 241 -27.06 -24.19 -9.87
CA LEU A 241 -28.18 -24.74 -9.08
C LEU A 241 -29.38 -23.79 -8.95
N GLY A 242 -29.25 -22.51 -9.31
CA GLY A 242 -30.33 -21.52 -9.30
C GLY A 242 -30.47 -20.77 -7.98
#